data_AF-A0A838DQ62-F1
#
_entry.id   AF-A0A838DQ62-F1
#
_cell.length_a   1.000
_cell.length_b   1.000
_cell.length_c   1.000
_cell.angle_alpha   90.00
_cell.angle_beta   90.00
_cell.angle_gamma   90.00
#
_symmetry.space_group_name_H-M   'P 1'
#
loop_
_entity.id
_entity.type
_entity.pdbx_description
1 polymer ?
#
loop_
_entity_poly.entity_id
_entity_poly.type
_entity_poly.pdbx_seq_one_letter_code
_entity_poly.pdbx_strand_id
1 'polypeptide(L)'
;METTHITTDFDLCYRAICSRDTRFDGRFFTAVTTTGIYCRPICPATTPYAQHVRFYACAAAAEAAGFRACRRCHPEASPGSPDWNVRADLVARALRLIADGVVDTDGVAGLASRLAVSERHLHRELVAEVGAGPLALARTRRAQTARLLIDQTDLSLTTIAFSSGFASVRQFNESMLAAFGCPPSAFRRRPQSEQRGEGKLILRLQYRPPFDAESLLSYLGRRAMPGVEEVVAGRYRRTIALPRSSGVIELEPMARAHAILLRLQLTDLSDISMLVLRCRH
;
A
#
# COMPACT_ATOMS: atom_id res chain seq x y z
N MET A 1 -3.03 -4.63 -27.78
CA MET A 1 -3.36 -5.63 -26.74
C MET A 1 -4.21 -4.91 -25.73
N GLU A 2 -5.53 -4.99 -25.86
CA GLU A 2 -6.51 -4.19 -25.11
C GLU A 2 -6.31 -4.36 -23.61
N THR A 3 -6.06 -3.26 -22.91
CA THR A 3 -6.14 -3.16 -21.46
C THR A 3 -7.60 -3.38 -21.06
N THR A 4 -8.04 -4.63 -20.95
CA THR A 4 -9.35 -4.92 -20.37
C THR A 4 -9.26 -4.61 -18.89
N HIS A 5 -9.57 -3.37 -18.52
CA HIS A 5 -9.68 -2.96 -17.13
C HIS A 5 -10.71 -3.87 -16.47
N ILE A 6 -10.30 -4.75 -15.56
CA ILE A 6 -11.20 -5.71 -14.88
C ILE A 6 -12.47 -5.06 -14.31
N THR A 7 -12.39 -3.77 -14.00
CA THR A 7 -13.48 -2.92 -13.50
C THR A 7 -14.59 -2.63 -14.53
N THR A 8 -14.38 -2.88 -15.82
CA THR A 8 -15.42 -2.69 -16.85
C THR A 8 -16.39 -3.86 -16.93
N ASP A 9 -15.96 -5.06 -16.51
CA ASP A 9 -16.84 -6.23 -16.38
C ASP A 9 -17.51 -6.23 -15.00
N PHE A 10 -18.71 -5.65 -14.96
CA PHE A 10 -19.50 -5.55 -13.73
C PHE A 10 -19.86 -6.93 -13.17
N ASP A 11 -20.27 -7.88 -14.02
CA ASP A 11 -20.73 -9.19 -13.58
C ASP A 11 -19.58 -10.01 -12.99
N LEU A 12 -18.40 -9.96 -13.60
CA LEU A 12 -17.20 -10.60 -13.06
C LEU A 12 -16.85 -10.02 -11.69
N CYS A 13 -16.78 -8.69 -11.57
CA CYS A 13 -16.46 -8.03 -10.31
C CYS A 13 -17.54 -8.31 -9.24
N TYR A 14 -18.81 -8.31 -9.62
CA TYR A 14 -19.92 -8.57 -8.70
C TYR A 14 -19.92 -10.02 -8.20
N ARG A 15 -19.67 -11.00 -9.07
CA ARG A 15 -19.49 -12.41 -8.65
C ARG A 15 -18.28 -12.57 -7.74
N ALA A 16 -17.18 -11.87 -8.02
CA ALA A 16 -15.98 -11.91 -7.18
C ALA A 16 -16.25 -11.39 -5.75
N ILE A 17 -17.04 -10.31 -5.60
CA ILE A 17 -17.39 -9.83 -4.24
C ILE A 17 -18.42 -10.72 -3.54
N CYS A 18 -19.36 -11.31 -4.27
CA CYS A 18 -20.34 -12.25 -3.72
C CYS A 18 -19.66 -13.51 -3.16
N SER A 19 -18.67 -14.03 -3.89
CA SER A 19 -17.88 -15.21 -3.49
C SER A 19 -16.71 -14.89 -2.57
N ARG A 20 -16.37 -13.61 -2.38
CA ARG A 20 -15.18 -13.13 -1.65
C ARG A 20 -13.89 -13.78 -2.16
N ASP A 21 -13.77 -13.90 -3.48
CA ASP A 21 -12.65 -14.58 -4.13
C ASP A 21 -11.33 -13.84 -3.89
N THR A 22 -10.42 -14.49 -3.16
CA THR A 22 -9.12 -13.93 -2.78
C THR A 22 -8.24 -13.62 -3.98
N ARG A 23 -8.44 -14.26 -5.14
CA ARG A 23 -7.68 -14.01 -6.36
C ARG A 23 -7.91 -12.60 -6.92
N PHE A 24 -9.04 -11.98 -6.60
CA PHE A 24 -9.37 -10.62 -7.01
C PHE A 24 -8.92 -9.56 -6.02
N ASP A 25 -8.44 -9.95 -4.85
CA ASP A 25 -7.91 -9.01 -3.86
C ASP A 25 -6.76 -8.18 -4.44
N GLY A 26 -6.88 -6.86 -4.32
CA GLY A 26 -5.97 -5.87 -4.91
C GLY A 26 -6.13 -5.62 -6.41
N ARG A 27 -6.94 -6.39 -7.15
CA ARG A 27 -7.20 -6.16 -8.58
C ARG A 27 -8.18 -5.02 -8.83
N PHE A 28 -9.13 -4.84 -7.91
CA PHE A 28 -10.08 -3.71 -7.91
C PHE A 28 -10.56 -3.44 -6.48
N PHE A 29 -11.26 -2.32 -6.33
CA PHE A 29 -11.93 -1.91 -5.10
C PHE A 29 -13.42 -1.69 -5.37
N THR A 30 -14.25 -2.03 -4.39
CA THR A 30 -15.71 -1.96 -4.47
C THR A 30 -16.20 -0.78 -3.64
N ALA A 31 -16.82 0.20 -4.28
CA ALA A 31 -17.42 1.34 -3.62
C ALA A 31 -18.94 1.17 -3.52
N VAL A 32 -19.49 1.51 -2.36
CA VAL A 32 -20.91 1.39 -2.05
C VAL A 32 -21.52 2.77 -1.89
N THR A 33 -22.40 3.15 -2.81
CA THR A 33 -22.95 4.52 -2.90
C THR A 33 -23.82 4.90 -1.71
N THR A 34 -24.55 3.96 -1.12
CA THR A 34 -25.41 4.21 0.04
C THR A 34 -24.63 4.54 1.32
N THR A 35 -23.42 3.99 1.47
CA THR A 35 -22.59 4.22 2.67
C THR A 35 -21.45 5.21 2.43
N GLY A 36 -21.11 5.49 1.17
CA GLY A 36 -19.92 6.27 0.81
C GLY A 36 -18.62 5.59 1.24
N ILE A 37 -18.58 4.25 1.20
CA ILE A 37 -17.43 3.44 1.65
C ILE A 37 -16.92 2.60 0.50
N TYR A 38 -15.60 2.51 0.34
CA TYR A 38 -14.95 1.54 -0.53
C TYR A 38 -14.25 0.43 0.25
N CYS A 39 -14.28 -0.77 -0.32
CA CYS A 39 -13.87 -2.03 0.29
C CYS A 39 -12.97 -2.82 -0.66
N ARG A 40 -12.24 -3.79 -0.10
CA ARG A 40 -11.62 -4.89 -0.87
C ARG A 40 -12.71 -5.89 -1.34
N PRO A 41 -12.46 -6.64 -2.42
CA PRO A 41 -13.40 -7.67 -2.89
C PRO A 41 -13.68 -8.78 -1.88
N ILE A 42 -12.74 -9.01 -0.95
CA ILE A 42 -12.84 -10.02 0.10
C ILE A 42 -13.48 -9.50 1.40
N CYS A 43 -14.14 -8.34 1.36
CA CYS A 43 -14.68 -7.73 2.57
C CYS A 43 -15.70 -8.66 3.26
N PRO A 44 -15.59 -8.88 4.57
CA PRO A 44 -16.52 -9.73 5.32
C PRO A 44 -17.86 -9.03 5.61
N ALA A 45 -18.04 -7.77 5.18
CA ALA A 45 -19.33 -7.10 5.27
C ALA A 45 -20.37 -7.82 4.39
N THR A 46 -21.65 -7.58 4.68
CA THR A 46 -22.75 -8.06 3.84
C THR A 46 -22.59 -7.48 2.44
N THR A 47 -22.71 -8.33 1.43
CA THR A 47 -22.59 -7.91 0.04
C THR A 47 -23.74 -6.94 -0.31
N PRO A 48 -23.43 -5.73 -0.78
CA PRO A 48 -24.45 -4.74 -1.15
C PRO A 48 -25.22 -5.15 -2.42
N TYR A 49 -26.41 -4.59 -2.59
CA TYR A 49 -27.19 -4.72 -3.83
C TYR A 49 -26.43 -4.12 -5.02
N ALA A 50 -26.47 -4.80 -6.16
CA ALA A 50 -25.74 -4.45 -7.39
C ALA A 50 -25.90 -2.97 -7.80
N GLN A 51 -27.11 -2.42 -7.70
CA GLN A 51 -27.40 -1.03 -8.06
C GLN A 51 -26.56 0.02 -7.29
N HIS A 52 -26.14 -0.31 -6.07
CA HIS A 52 -25.34 0.57 -5.20
C HIS A 52 -23.84 0.35 -5.32
N VAL A 53 -23.39 -0.54 -6.21
CA VAL A 53 -21.98 -0.91 -6.35
C VAL A 53 -21.33 -0.17 -7.51
N ARG A 54 -20.11 0.32 -7.28
CA ARG A 54 -19.19 0.82 -8.30
C ARG A 54 -17.82 0.18 -8.10
N PHE A 55 -17.07 -0.03 -9.18
CA PHE A 55 -15.74 -0.62 -9.12
C PHE A 55 -14.66 0.37 -9.54
N TYR A 56 -13.51 0.32 -8.87
CA TYR A 56 -12.37 1.21 -9.10
C TYR A 56 -11.08 0.40 -9.19
N ALA A 57 -10.18 0.79 -10.09
CA ALA A 57 -8.94 0.05 -10.34
C ALA A 57 -7.96 0.14 -9.15
N CYS A 58 -8.01 1.25 -8.40
CA CYS A 58 -7.18 1.46 -7.22
C CYS A 58 -7.94 2.22 -6.12
N ALA A 59 -7.42 2.12 -4.89
CA ALA A 59 -7.97 2.84 -3.75
C ALA A 59 -8.01 4.37 -3.96
N ALA A 60 -6.97 4.92 -4.59
CA ALA A 60 -6.87 6.36 -4.85
C ALA A 60 -7.99 6.86 -5.77
N ALA A 61 -8.45 6.03 -6.73
CA ALA A 61 -9.57 6.39 -7.60
C ALA A 61 -10.91 6.38 -6.85
N ALA A 62 -11.12 5.42 -5.95
CA ALA A 62 -12.30 5.41 -5.09
C ALA A 62 -12.30 6.63 -4.14
N GLU A 63 -11.16 6.99 -3.57
CA GLU A 63 -11.02 8.19 -2.72
C GLU A 63 -11.22 9.49 -3.51
N ALA A 64 -10.68 9.57 -4.73
CA ALA A 64 -10.91 10.70 -5.62
C ALA A 64 -12.39 10.87 -5.99
N ALA A 65 -13.13 9.76 -6.05
CA ALA A 65 -14.58 9.76 -6.24
C ALA A 65 -15.39 10.03 -4.95
N GLY A 66 -14.74 10.33 -3.82
CA GLY A 66 -15.39 10.74 -2.57
C GLY A 66 -15.74 9.58 -1.62
N PHE A 67 -15.29 8.36 -1.90
CA PHE A 67 -15.51 7.23 -1.01
C PHE A 67 -14.44 7.14 0.07
N ARG A 68 -14.84 6.74 1.29
CA ARG A 68 -13.93 6.52 2.41
C ARG A 68 -13.54 5.05 2.52
N ALA A 69 -12.35 4.77 3.01
CA ALA A 69 -11.84 3.42 3.20
C ALA A 69 -12.63 2.67 4.27
N CYS A 70 -12.98 1.42 3.97
CA CYS A 70 -13.65 0.53 4.90
C CYS A 70 -12.74 0.19 6.09
N ARG A 71 -13.22 0.45 7.30
CA ARG A 71 -12.50 0.15 8.55
C ARG A 71 -12.52 -1.34 8.93
N ARG A 72 -13.23 -2.20 8.18
CA ARG A 72 -13.37 -3.64 8.47
C ARG A 72 -12.46 -4.51 7.64
N CYS A 73 -12.34 -4.24 6.33
CA CYS A 73 -11.49 -5.04 5.44
C CYS A 73 -10.06 -4.51 5.30
N HIS A 74 -9.77 -3.33 5.86
CA HIS A 74 -8.45 -2.70 5.82
C HIS A 74 -7.89 -2.61 4.39
N PRO A 75 -8.45 -1.74 3.52
CA PRO A 75 -7.97 -1.55 2.15
C PRO A 75 -6.45 -1.32 2.01
N GLU A 76 -5.81 -0.73 3.02
CA GLU A 76 -4.35 -0.57 3.13
C GLU A 76 -3.57 -1.88 3.19
N ALA A 77 -4.23 -2.98 3.58
CA ALA A 77 -3.64 -4.31 3.61
C ALA A 77 -3.71 -5.03 2.25
N SER A 78 -4.36 -4.42 1.26
CA SER A 78 -4.45 -4.95 -0.10
C SER A 78 -3.06 -5.08 -0.74
N PRO A 79 -2.76 -6.18 -1.45
CA PRO A 79 -1.47 -6.39 -2.10
C PRO A 79 -1.26 -5.55 -3.37
N GLY A 80 -2.25 -4.74 -3.77
CA GLY A 80 -2.25 -4.01 -5.04
C GLY A 80 -2.47 -4.95 -6.25
N SER A 81 -2.50 -4.36 -7.45
CA SER A 81 -2.65 -5.16 -8.68
C SER A 81 -1.27 -5.62 -9.17
N PRO A 82 -1.06 -6.94 -9.40
CA PRO A 82 0.21 -7.46 -9.91
C PRO A 82 0.56 -6.96 -11.31
N ASP A 83 -0.45 -6.60 -12.10
CA ASP A 83 -0.27 -6.24 -13.51
C ASP A 83 0.67 -5.02 -13.65
N TRP A 84 0.62 -4.09 -12.69
CA TRP A 84 1.49 -2.91 -12.67
C TRP A 84 2.95 -3.22 -12.31
N ASN A 85 3.23 -4.36 -11.70
CA ASN A 85 4.59 -4.73 -11.34
C ASN A 85 5.38 -5.27 -12.54
N VAL A 86 4.68 -5.90 -13.49
CA VAL A 86 5.30 -6.55 -14.66
C VAL A 86 5.30 -5.62 -15.88
N ARG A 87 4.29 -4.76 -16.02
CA ARG A 87 4.18 -3.84 -17.15
C ARG A 87 5.32 -2.82 -17.20
N ALA A 88 5.80 -2.54 -18.40
CA ALA A 88 6.91 -1.61 -18.65
C ALA A 88 6.47 -0.23 -19.19
N ASP A 89 5.17 0.00 -19.37
CA ASP A 89 4.65 1.27 -19.86
C ASP A 89 4.80 2.43 -18.86
N LEU A 90 4.48 3.63 -19.34
CA LEU A 90 4.58 4.88 -18.59
C LEU A 90 3.82 4.83 -17.26
N VAL A 91 2.59 4.31 -17.24
CA VAL A 91 1.74 4.28 -16.04
C VAL A 91 2.31 3.30 -15.03
N ALA A 92 2.70 2.11 -15.45
CA ALA A 92 3.32 1.12 -14.57
C ALA A 92 4.63 1.64 -13.95
N ARG A 93 5.48 2.29 -14.75
CA ARG A 93 6.70 2.95 -14.26
C ARG A 93 6.39 4.09 -13.29
N ALA A 94 5.38 4.91 -13.60
CA ALA A 94 4.95 5.99 -12.72
C ALA A 94 4.45 5.47 -11.37
N LEU A 95 3.62 4.42 -11.36
CA LEU A 95 3.12 3.80 -10.14
C LEU A 95 4.25 3.24 -9.27
N ARG A 96 5.27 2.59 -9.88
CA ARG A 96 6.47 2.14 -9.17
C ARG A 96 7.27 3.29 -8.57
N LEU A 97 7.50 4.36 -9.32
CA LEU A 97 8.20 5.54 -8.80
C LEU A 97 7.40 6.27 -7.71
N ILE A 98 6.07 6.34 -7.84
CA ILE A 98 5.18 6.84 -6.79
C ILE A 98 5.26 5.94 -5.56
N ALA A 99 5.33 4.61 -5.72
CA ALA A 99 5.56 3.63 -4.65
C ALA A 99 6.99 3.69 -4.07
N ASP A 100 7.96 4.20 -4.81
CA ASP A 100 9.27 4.56 -4.31
C ASP A 100 9.28 5.96 -3.67
N GLY A 101 8.16 6.66 -3.57
CA GLY A 101 8.10 7.95 -2.85
C GLY A 101 8.77 9.10 -3.58
N VAL A 102 8.95 8.98 -4.91
CA VAL A 102 9.48 10.07 -5.75
C VAL A 102 8.62 11.32 -5.64
N VAL A 103 7.28 11.18 -5.57
CA VAL A 103 6.38 12.34 -5.39
C VAL A 103 6.59 13.03 -4.04
N ASP A 104 6.93 12.27 -2.99
CA ASP A 104 7.14 12.84 -1.67
C ASP A 104 8.49 13.58 -1.57
N THR A 105 9.47 13.18 -2.39
CA THR A 105 10.84 13.74 -2.37
C THR A 105 11.02 14.85 -3.41
N ASP A 106 10.62 14.60 -4.67
CA ASP A 106 10.88 15.47 -5.82
C ASP A 106 9.60 16.09 -6.41
N GLY A 107 8.44 15.80 -5.82
CA GLY A 107 7.15 16.26 -6.32
C GLY A 107 6.72 15.61 -7.65
N VAL A 108 5.64 16.12 -8.23
CA VAL A 108 5.12 15.65 -9.52
C VAL A 108 6.07 16.04 -10.67
N ALA A 109 6.70 17.22 -10.57
CA ALA A 109 7.71 17.69 -11.50
C ALA A 109 8.88 16.71 -11.61
N GLY A 110 9.43 16.27 -10.47
CA GLY A 110 10.52 15.30 -10.43
C GLY A 110 10.12 13.93 -10.99
N LEU A 111 8.91 13.47 -10.67
CA LEU A 111 8.36 12.24 -11.26
C LEU A 111 8.26 12.33 -12.79
N ALA A 112 7.73 13.43 -13.31
CA ALA A 112 7.57 13.65 -14.74
C ALA A 112 8.92 13.75 -15.46
N SER A 113 9.89 14.44 -14.85
CA SER A 113 11.28 14.53 -15.34
C SER A 113 11.94 13.16 -15.46
N ARG A 114 11.87 12.30 -14.44
CA ARG A 114 12.41 10.93 -14.46
C ARG A 114 11.77 10.03 -15.53
N LEU A 115 10.54 10.36 -15.93
CA LEU A 115 9.80 9.63 -16.96
C LEU A 115 9.90 10.26 -18.35
N ALA A 116 10.62 11.39 -18.50
CA ALA A 116 10.76 12.15 -19.73
C ALA A 116 9.41 12.57 -20.36
N VAL A 117 8.46 12.99 -19.53
CA VAL A 117 7.13 13.47 -19.96
C VAL A 117 6.76 14.77 -19.25
N SER A 118 5.76 15.48 -19.76
CA SER A 118 5.19 16.64 -19.04
C SER A 118 4.27 16.19 -17.91
N GLU A 119 4.14 16.99 -16.85
CA GLU A 119 3.23 16.72 -15.73
C GLU A 119 1.78 16.55 -16.20
N ARG A 120 1.36 17.37 -17.18
CA ARG A 120 0.00 17.30 -17.76
C ARG A 120 -0.23 15.99 -18.49
N HIS A 121 0.73 15.54 -19.28
CA HIS A 121 0.62 14.25 -19.97
C HIS A 121 0.55 13.12 -18.94
N LEU A 122 1.50 13.09 -18.00
CA LEU A 122 1.55 12.08 -16.94
C LEU A 122 0.22 12.01 -16.14
N HIS A 123 -0.32 13.17 -15.75
CA HIS A 123 -1.59 13.23 -15.04
C HIS A 123 -2.74 12.64 -15.87
N ARG A 124 -2.82 12.99 -17.17
CA ARG A 124 -3.86 12.49 -18.05
C ARG A 124 -3.78 10.97 -18.21
N GLU A 125 -2.59 10.43 -18.46
CA GLU A 125 -2.42 8.97 -18.63
C GLU A 125 -2.76 8.21 -17.34
N LEU A 126 -2.34 8.70 -16.17
CA LEU A 126 -2.69 8.09 -14.88
C LEU A 126 -4.20 8.16 -14.60
N VAL A 127 -4.84 9.29 -14.84
CA VAL A 127 -6.30 9.39 -14.65
C VAL A 127 -7.05 8.48 -15.60
N ALA A 128 -6.61 8.39 -16.87
CA ALA A 128 -7.25 7.52 -17.86
C ALA A 128 -7.15 6.03 -17.46
N GLU A 129 -5.98 5.58 -17.02
CA GLU A 129 -5.72 4.15 -16.76
C GLU A 129 -6.08 3.70 -15.35
N VAL A 130 -5.79 4.51 -14.32
CA VAL A 130 -6.02 4.12 -12.91
C VAL A 130 -7.08 4.93 -12.20
N GLY A 131 -7.62 5.99 -12.83
CA GLY A 131 -8.67 6.83 -12.27
C GLY A 131 -8.19 7.86 -11.24
N ALA A 132 -6.88 8.03 -11.06
CA ALA A 132 -6.30 8.93 -10.07
C ALA A 132 -4.98 9.54 -10.55
N GLY A 133 -4.78 10.84 -10.28
CA GLY A 133 -3.54 11.54 -10.60
C GLY A 133 -2.40 11.25 -9.58
N PRO A 134 -1.16 11.68 -9.89
CA PRO A 134 0.03 11.41 -9.05
C PRO A 134 -0.13 11.82 -7.58
N LEU A 135 -0.65 13.01 -7.31
CA LEU A 135 -0.83 13.53 -5.95
C LEU A 135 -1.88 12.74 -5.16
N ALA A 136 -2.96 12.32 -5.82
CA ALA A 136 -3.99 11.50 -5.18
C ALA A 136 -3.41 10.13 -4.80
N LEU A 137 -2.67 9.49 -5.70
CA LEU A 137 -1.98 8.22 -5.46
C LEU A 137 -0.99 8.33 -4.28
N ALA A 138 -0.15 9.36 -4.26
CA ALA A 138 0.79 9.62 -3.17
C ALA A 138 0.06 9.87 -1.85
N ARG A 139 -1.00 10.70 -1.83
CA ARG A 139 -1.80 10.99 -0.62
C ARG A 139 -2.46 9.73 -0.06
N THR A 140 -3.12 8.93 -0.89
CA THR A 140 -3.75 7.66 -0.49
C THR A 140 -2.72 6.72 0.12
N ARG A 141 -1.55 6.59 -0.52
CA ARG A 141 -0.46 5.77 0.00
C ARG A 141 -0.01 6.24 1.38
N ARG A 142 0.25 7.54 1.59
CA ARG A 142 0.66 8.08 2.89
C ARG A 142 -0.37 7.79 3.98
N ALA A 143 -1.66 7.96 3.67
CA ALA A 143 -2.75 7.65 4.59
C ALA A 143 -2.81 6.15 4.93
N GLN A 144 -2.59 5.27 3.96
CA GLN A 144 -2.55 3.82 4.14
C GLN A 144 -1.35 3.37 4.98
N THR A 145 -0.14 3.90 4.73
CA THR A 145 1.03 3.63 5.58
C THR A 145 0.77 4.11 7.01
N ALA A 146 0.23 5.32 7.19
CA ALA A 146 -0.05 5.83 8.51
C ALA A 146 -1.07 4.97 9.26
N ARG A 147 -2.13 4.51 8.57
CA ARG A 147 -3.11 3.58 9.12
C ARG A 147 -2.45 2.29 9.60
N LEU A 148 -1.57 1.70 8.79
CA LEU A 148 -0.80 0.51 9.13
C LEU A 148 0.03 0.72 10.40
N LEU A 149 0.75 1.84 10.49
CA LEU A 149 1.59 2.15 11.64
C LEU A 149 0.74 2.38 12.89
N ILE A 150 -0.39 3.08 12.81
CA ILE A 150 -1.27 3.33 13.96
C ILE A 150 -1.80 2.01 14.55
N ASP A 151 -2.15 1.06 13.68
CA ASP A 151 -2.73 -0.22 14.10
C ASP A 151 -1.69 -1.19 14.67
N GLN A 152 -0.45 -1.13 14.18
CA GLN A 152 0.56 -2.15 14.48
C GLN A 152 1.67 -1.70 15.42
N THR A 153 1.86 -0.39 15.60
CA THR A 153 2.95 0.18 16.41
C THR A 153 2.41 1.06 17.53
N ASP A 154 3.28 1.33 18.50
CA ASP A 154 3.08 2.21 19.65
C ASP A 154 3.67 3.62 19.43
N LEU A 155 4.26 3.89 18.26
CA LEU A 155 4.81 5.20 17.89
C LEU A 155 3.79 6.33 18.11
N SER A 156 4.26 7.49 18.56
CA SER A 156 3.43 8.70 18.66
C SER A 156 2.76 9.05 17.31
N LEU A 157 1.58 9.67 17.36
CA LEU A 157 0.90 10.10 16.12
C LEU A 157 1.74 11.11 15.32
N THR A 158 2.52 11.95 16.01
CA THR A 158 3.45 12.89 15.39
C THR A 158 4.55 12.17 14.63
N THR A 159 5.18 11.16 15.24
CA THR A 159 6.20 10.33 14.57
C THR A 159 5.60 9.64 13.35
N ILE A 160 4.41 9.03 13.49
CA ILE A 160 3.73 8.37 12.37
C ILE A 160 3.44 9.33 11.22
N ALA A 161 3.00 10.56 11.51
CA ALA A 161 2.74 11.56 10.47
C ALA A 161 3.99 11.81 9.61
N PHE A 162 5.12 12.11 10.23
CA PHE A 162 6.35 12.41 9.49
C PHE A 162 6.95 11.17 8.83
N SER A 163 6.98 10.02 9.50
CA SER A 163 7.45 8.75 8.93
C SER A 163 6.60 8.30 7.74
N SER A 164 5.31 8.63 7.73
CA SER A 164 4.42 8.31 6.61
C SER A 164 4.57 9.28 5.43
N GLY A 165 5.40 10.32 5.52
CA GLY A 165 5.66 11.29 4.45
C GLY A 165 4.75 12.52 4.47
N PHE A 166 4.07 12.83 5.57
CA PHE A 166 3.33 14.09 5.70
C PHE A 166 4.27 15.24 6.05
N ALA A 167 4.05 16.40 5.40
CA ALA A 167 4.85 17.60 5.68
C ALA A 167 4.44 18.27 7.01
N SER A 168 3.23 18.00 7.50
CA SER A 168 2.74 18.52 8.78
C SER A 168 1.69 17.61 9.41
N VAL A 169 1.54 17.72 10.73
CA VAL A 169 0.50 17.03 11.50
C VAL A 169 -0.91 17.46 11.06
N ARG A 170 -1.06 18.73 10.63
CA ARG A 170 -2.32 19.23 10.08
C ARG A 170 -2.71 18.48 8.80
N GLN A 171 -1.80 18.40 7.84
CA GLN A 171 -2.03 17.68 6.57
C GLN A 171 -2.32 16.19 6.83
N PHE A 172 -1.63 15.59 7.81
CA PHE A 172 -1.88 14.23 8.26
C PHE A 172 -3.32 14.06 8.78
N ASN A 173 -3.77 14.91 9.71
CA ASN A 173 -5.12 14.86 10.25
C ASN A 173 -6.19 15.03 9.16
N GLU A 174 -6.02 16.02 8.27
CA GLU A 174 -6.93 16.27 7.14
C GLU A 174 -7.00 15.05 6.21
N SER A 175 -5.85 14.46 5.86
CA SER A 175 -5.79 13.30 4.96
C SER A 175 -6.41 12.05 5.59
N MET A 176 -6.20 11.82 6.89
CA MET A 176 -6.77 10.69 7.61
C MET A 176 -8.29 10.83 7.77
N LEU A 177 -8.78 12.05 8.05
CA LEU A 177 -10.21 12.33 8.10
C LEU A 177 -10.87 12.13 6.73
N ALA A 178 -10.25 12.63 5.66
CA ALA A 178 -10.75 12.45 4.30
C ALA A 178 -10.77 10.97 3.87
N ALA A 179 -9.69 10.24 4.13
CA ALA A 179 -9.56 8.85 3.70
C ALA A 179 -10.43 7.89 4.53
N PHE A 180 -10.51 8.07 5.85
CA PHE A 180 -11.15 7.07 6.74
C PHE A 180 -12.38 7.59 7.50
N GLY A 181 -12.67 8.88 7.46
CA GLY A 181 -13.84 9.50 8.08
C GLY A 181 -13.78 9.68 9.59
N CYS A 182 -12.61 9.51 10.21
CA CYS A 182 -12.40 9.83 11.63
C CYS A 182 -10.94 10.23 11.88
N PRO A 183 -10.65 10.97 12.96
CA PRO A 183 -9.31 11.43 13.26
C PRO A 183 -8.37 10.25 13.61
N PRO A 184 -7.04 10.43 13.45
CA PRO A 184 -6.05 9.38 13.71
C PRO A 184 -6.11 8.78 15.11
N SER A 185 -6.44 9.58 16.11
CA SER A 185 -6.58 9.16 17.51
C SER A 185 -7.68 8.12 17.71
N ALA A 186 -8.75 8.16 16.92
CA ALA A 186 -9.88 7.23 17.05
C ALA A 186 -9.51 5.79 16.68
N PHE A 187 -8.40 5.60 15.97
CA PHE A 187 -7.89 4.28 15.61
C PHE A 187 -6.99 3.67 16.68
N ARG A 188 -6.43 4.49 17.57
CA ARG A 188 -5.42 4.06 18.51
C ARG A 188 -6.07 3.18 19.59
N ARG A 189 -5.70 1.90 19.63
CA ARG A 189 -6.12 0.95 20.67
C ARG A 189 -5.05 0.69 21.73
N ARG A 190 -3.79 0.99 21.43
CA ARG A 190 -2.63 0.77 22.30
C ARG A 190 -2.15 2.10 22.89
N PRO A 191 -1.65 2.13 24.15
CA PRO A 191 -1.02 3.32 24.70
C PRO A 191 0.19 3.73 23.84
N GLN A 192 0.41 5.03 23.71
CA GLN A 192 1.55 5.55 22.95
C GLN A 192 2.83 5.36 23.75
N SER A 193 3.90 4.96 23.09
CA SER A 193 5.25 5.09 23.66
C SER A 193 5.91 6.34 23.08
N GLU A 194 6.61 7.08 23.95
CA GLU A 194 7.46 8.20 23.54
C GLU A 194 8.79 7.71 22.94
N GLN A 195 8.87 6.45 22.48
CA GLN A 195 10.10 5.94 21.89
C GLN A 195 10.48 6.80 20.69
N ARG A 196 11.51 7.62 20.87
CA ARG A 196 12.23 8.27 19.79
C ARG A 196 12.97 7.19 19.04
N GLY A 197 12.30 6.62 18.04
CA GLY A 197 12.92 6.04 16.86
C GLY A 197 14.23 5.28 17.11
N GLU A 198 14.21 4.22 17.93
CA GLU A 198 15.26 3.20 17.84
C GLU A 198 15.21 2.47 16.48
N GLY A 199 14.36 2.90 15.54
CA GLY A 199 14.24 2.34 14.19
C GLY A 199 13.72 0.91 14.15
N LYS A 200 13.43 0.31 15.30
CA LYS A 200 12.88 -1.04 15.43
C LYS A 200 11.38 -1.00 15.24
N LEU A 201 10.89 -1.68 14.21
CA LEU A 201 9.45 -1.92 14.05
C LEU A 201 9.20 -3.38 13.68
N ILE A 202 8.06 -3.88 14.12
CA ILE A 202 7.52 -5.17 13.69
C ILE A 202 6.19 -4.90 13.02
N LEU A 203 6.11 -5.21 11.74
CA LEU A 203 4.94 -5.01 10.90
C LEU A 203 4.49 -6.35 10.33
N ARG A 204 3.18 -6.54 10.23
CA ARG A 204 2.55 -7.69 9.59
C ARG A 204 1.95 -7.24 8.26
N LEU A 205 2.57 -7.68 7.17
CA LEU A 205 2.20 -7.35 5.80
C LEU A 205 1.37 -8.50 5.21
N GLN A 206 0.09 -8.25 4.93
CA GLN A 206 -0.78 -9.25 4.30
C GLN A 206 -0.38 -9.48 2.84
N TYR A 207 -0.46 -10.74 2.38
CA TYR A 207 -0.29 -11.10 0.97
C TYR A 207 -1.53 -11.84 0.44
N ARG A 208 -1.64 -11.95 -0.89
CA ARG A 208 -2.70 -12.73 -1.55
C ARG A 208 -2.27 -14.18 -1.77
N PRO A 209 -2.93 -15.19 -1.17
CA PRO A 209 -2.62 -16.59 -1.45
C PRO A 209 -3.07 -17.02 -2.85
N PRO A 210 -2.46 -18.08 -3.44
CA PRO A 210 -1.32 -18.83 -2.91
C PRO A 210 0.01 -18.06 -3.00
N PHE A 211 0.89 -18.25 -2.02
CA PHE A 211 2.23 -17.70 -2.00
C PHE A 211 3.22 -18.80 -1.64
N ASP A 212 4.07 -19.17 -2.60
CA ASP A 212 5.08 -20.21 -2.41
C ASP A 212 6.33 -19.63 -1.73
N ALA A 213 6.21 -19.45 -0.41
CA ALA A 213 7.26 -18.90 0.42
C ALA A 213 8.52 -19.79 0.45
N GLU A 214 8.35 -21.11 0.40
CA GLU A 214 9.46 -22.06 0.48
C GLU A 214 10.34 -21.96 -0.77
N SER A 215 9.74 -21.97 -1.96
CA SER A 215 10.47 -21.78 -3.21
C SER A 215 11.17 -20.42 -3.27
N LEU A 216 10.50 -19.35 -2.80
CA LEU A 216 11.11 -18.02 -2.76
C LEU A 216 12.33 -17.97 -1.83
N LEU A 217 12.21 -18.49 -0.61
CA LEU A 217 13.31 -18.50 0.36
C LEU A 217 14.48 -19.38 -0.12
N SER A 218 14.20 -20.53 -0.73
CA SER A 218 15.20 -21.38 -1.39
C SER A 218 15.91 -20.63 -2.52
N TYR A 219 15.16 -19.92 -3.36
CA TYR A 219 15.71 -19.10 -4.44
C TYR A 219 16.63 -17.98 -3.94
N LEU A 220 16.21 -17.27 -2.89
CA LEU A 220 16.99 -16.20 -2.24
C LEU A 220 18.22 -16.76 -1.54
N GLY A 221 18.08 -17.87 -0.81
CA GLY A 221 19.18 -18.51 -0.08
C GLY A 221 20.33 -18.93 -0.99
N ARG A 222 20.03 -19.47 -2.18
CA ARG A 222 21.05 -19.83 -3.19
C ARG A 222 21.80 -18.63 -3.78
N ARG A 223 21.28 -17.41 -3.62
CA ARG A 223 21.83 -16.16 -4.17
C ARG A 223 22.28 -15.19 -3.10
N ALA A 224 22.17 -15.57 -1.83
CA ALA A 224 22.46 -14.70 -0.72
C ALA A 224 23.92 -14.23 -0.77
N MET A 225 24.11 -12.91 -0.80
CA MET A 225 25.44 -12.31 -0.76
C MET A 225 25.99 -12.33 0.68
N PRO A 226 27.14 -12.99 0.94
CA PRO A 226 27.74 -13.04 2.28
C PRO A 226 27.92 -11.64 2.89
N GLY A 227 27.46 -11.46 4.13
CA GLY A 227 27.52 -10.20 4.86
C GLY A 227 26.44 -9.17 4.48
N VAL A 228 25.63 -9.43 3.45
CA VAL A 228 24.54 -8.54 3.01
C VAL A 228 23.19 -9.22 3.18
N GLU A 229 23.09 -10.51 2.86
CA GLU A 229 21.86 -11.28 2.87
C GLU A 229 22.10 -12.64 3.53
N GLU A 230 21.09 -13.13 4.24
CA GLU A 230 21.08 -14.47 4.80
C GLU A 230 19.68 -15.08 4.79
N VAL A 231 19.59 -16.40 4.61
CA VAL A 231 18.37 -17.17 4.83
C VAL A 231 18.64 -18.17 5.95
N VAL A 232 17.99 -17.98 7.10
CA VAL A 232 18.20 -18.79 8.29
C VAL A 232 16.85 -19.14 8.92
N ALA A 233 16.61 -20.43 9.18
CA ALA A 233 15.41 -20.92 9.85
C ALA A 233 14.09 -20.39 9.24
N GLY A 234 13.97 -20.44 7.91
CA GLY A 234 12.76 -20.00 7.20
C GLY A 234 12.54 -18.48 7.18
N ARG A 235 13.58 -17.70 7.50
CA ARG A 235 13.56 -16.23 7.47
C ARG A 235 14.59 -15.73 6.49
N TYR A 236 14.25 -14.68 5.76
CA TYR A 236 15.19 -13.96 4.91
C TYR A 236 15.53 -12.63 5.56
N ARG A 237 16.82 -12.35 5.71
CA ARG A 237 17.31 -11.11 6.30
C ARG A 237 18.27 -10.44 5.32
N ARG A 238 18.20 -9.12 5.23
CA ARG A 238 19.14 -8.35 4.41
C ARG A 238 19.40 -6.96 4.98
N THR A 239 20.55 -6.40 4.62
CA THR A 239 20.77 -4.95 4.73
C THR A 239 19.99 -4.22 3.63
N ILE A 240 19.61 -2.98 3.91
CA ILE A 240 18.95 -2.09 2.95
C ILE A 240 19.50 -0.68 3.04
N ALA A 241 19.65 -0.06 1.88
CA ALA A 241 19.92 1.36 1.72
C ALA A 241 18.69 2.04 1.12
N LEU A 242 18.21 3.07 1.79
CA LEU A 242 17.09 3.93 1.39
C LEU A 242 17.63 5.36 1.23
N PRO A 243 16.89 6.28 0.59
CA PRO A 243 17.41 7.63 0.30
C PRO A 243 17.88 8.42 1.53
N ARG A 244 17.20 8.25 2.68
CA ARG A 244 17.47 9.00 3.92
C ARG A 244 17.81 8.09 5.10
N SER A 245 17.76 6.78 4.92
CA SER A 245 17.99 5.80 5.98
C SER A 245 18.67 4.55 5.47
N SER A 246 19.33 3.83 6.37
CA SER A 246 19.83 2.48 6.10
C SER A 246 19.44 1.57 7.24
N GLY A 247 19.57 0.27 7.05
CA GLY A 247 19.21 -0.65 8.10
C GLY A 247 19.18 -2.10 7.69
N VAL A 248 18.49 -2.89 8.50
CA VAL A 248 18.33 -4.33 8.31
C VAL A 248 16.86 -4.67 8.36
N ILE A 249 16.42 -5.53 7.45
CA ILE A 249 15.10 -6.13 7.49
C ILE A 249 15.21 -7.65 7.63
N GLU A 250 14.21 -8.23 8.28
CA GLU A 250 13.95 -9.66 8.35
C GLU A 250 12.50 -9.91 7.95
N LEU A 251 12.31 -10.85 7.03
CA LEU A 251 11.02 -11.28 6.50
C LEU A 251 10.77 -12.74 6.90
N GLU A 252 9.67 -12.96 7.62
CA GLU A 252 9.24 -14.29 8.07
C GLU A 252 7.83 -14.60 7.55
N PRO A 253 7.68 -15.59 6.66
CA PRO A 253 6.36 -16.01 6.18
C PRO A 253 5.50 -16.65 7.28
N MET A 254 4.29 -16.11 7.47
CA MET A 254 3.28 -16.60 8.41
C MET A 254 2.11 -17.22 7.62
N ALA A 255 2.30 -18.45 7.14
CA ALA A 255 1.35 -19.12 6.23
C ALA A 255 -0.10 -19.15 6.75
N ARG A 256 -0.30 -19.49 8.03
CA ARG A 256 -1.63 -19.54 8.67
C ARG A 256 -2.34 -18.19 8.74
N ALA A 257 -1.58 -17.10 8.74
CA ALA A 257 -2.10 -15.74 8.85
C ALA A 257 -2.10 -14.99 7.51
N HIS A 258 -1.74 -15.67 6.41
CA HIS A 258 -1.57 -15.10 5.07
C HIS A 258 -0.78 -13.77 5.08
N ALA A 259 0.32 -13.78 5.84
CA ALA A 259 1.11 -12.58 6.08
C ALA A 259 2.61 -12.85 6.03
N ILE A 260 3.39 -11.79 5.82
CA ILE A 260 4.81 -11.73 6.10
C ILE A 260 4.99 -10.87 7.35
N LEU A 261 5.70 -11.40 8.35
CA LEU A 261 6.16 -10.64 9.48
C LEU A 261 7.48 -9.96 9.09
N LEU A 262 7.43 -8.64 8.98
CA LEU A 262 8.56 -7.76 8.70
C LEU A 262 9.09 -7.24 10.04
N ARG A 263 10.30 -7.62 10.42
CA ARG A 263 11.06 -6.95 11.47
C ARG A 263 12.07 -6.04 10.80
N LEU A 264 12.13 -4.78 11.20
CA LEU A 264 13.05 -3.82 10.61
C LEU A 264 13.76 -3.05 11.71
N GLN A 265 15.01 -2.69 11.41
CA GLN A 265 15.88 -1.83 12.20
C GLN A 265 16.43 -0.78 11.25
N LEU A 266 15.94 0.45 11.32
CA LEU A 266 16.42 1.57 10.50
C LEU A 266 17.23 2.58 11.32
N THR A 267 18.05 3.38 10.66
CA THR A 267 18.68 4.56 11.26
C THR A 267 17.68 5.69 11.48
N ASP A 268 16.65 5.76 10.62
CA ASP A 268 15.58 6.74 10.66
C ASP A 268 14.32 6.18 9.99
N LEU A 269 13.14 6.60 10.43
CA LEU A 269 11.85 6.06 9.95
C LEU A 269 11.26 6.82 8.77
N SER A 270 11.92 7.85 8.24
CA SER A 270 11.36 8.71 7.19
C SER A 270 11.05 7.95 5.89
N ASP A 271 11.74 6.83 5.63
CA ASP A 271 11.54 6.03 4.41
C ASP A 271 10.69 4.77 4.65
N ILE A 272 10.02 4.64 5.79
CA ILE A 272 9.22 3.45 6.11
C ILE A 272 8.12 3.18 5.09
N SER A 273 7.49 4.23 4.55
CA SER A 273 6.50 4.11 3.47
C SER A 273 7.09 3.39 2.24
N MET A 274 8.33 3.72 1.86
CA MET A 274 9.04 3.09 0.72
C MET A 274 9.38 1.65 1.06
N LEU A 275 9.95 1.42 2.23
CA LEU A 275 10.36 0.09 2.67
C LEU A 275 9.19 -0.90 2.69
N VAL A 276 8.05 -0.50 3.26
CA VAL A 276 6.86 -1.34 3.37
C VAL A 276 6.36 -1.78 1.99
N LEU A 277 6.38 -0.90 0.99
CA LEU A 277 5.97 -1.27 -0.37
C LEU A 277 7.00 -2.17 -1.07
N ARG A 278 8.29 -1.91 -0.91
CA ARG A 278 9.34 -2.79 -1.44
C ARG A 278 9.29 -4.19 -0.84
N CYS A 279 8.85 -4.34 0.41
CA CYS A 279 8.67 -5.65 1.02
C CYS A 279 7.39 -6.37 0.57
N ARG A 280 6.46 -5.66 -0.09
CA ARG A 280 5.19 -6.23 -0.60
C ARG A 280 5.30 -6.75 -2.04
N HIS A 281 6.33 -6.34 -2.77
CA HIS A 281 6.52 -6.63 -4.19
C HIS A 281 7.84 -7.38 -4.41
#